data_AF-A0A382M024-F1
#
_entry.id   AF-A0A382M024-F1
#
_cell.length_a   1.000
_cell.length_b   1.000
_cell.length_c   1.000
_cell.angle_alpha   90.00
_cell.angle_beta   90.00
_cell.angle_gamma   90.00
#
_symmetry.space_group_name_H-M   'P 1'
#
loop_
_entity.id
_entity.type
_entity.pdbx_description
1 polymer ?
#
loop_
_entity_poly.entity_id
_entity_poly.type
_entity_poly.pdbx_seq_one_letter_code
_entity_poly.pdbx_strand_id
1 'polypeptide(L)'
;HILLVDILYRERLEGQSSAFKSLDEILHQDFQSLSAHQVEEDQRWIELTKEIDAGRMDETIKFWTLLDKPDLWEVPKHIYFTNLCQHQSHHRGHVHNMVNQTGIEPPSIGYIEFRIETDGSFVTTPSSG
;
A
#
# COMPACT_ATOMS: atom_id res chain seq x y z
N HIS A 1 9.97 -2.02 -5.70
CA HIS A 1 9.38 -3.03 -4.80
C HIS A 1 8.00 -2.60 -4.28
N ILE A 2 7.89 -1.56 -3.45
CA ILE A 2 6.58 -1.03 -2.95
C ILE A 2 5.54 -0.89 -4.06
N LEU A 3 5.84 -0.08 -5.09
CA LEU A 3 4.96 0.13 -6.25
C LEU A 3 4.59 -1.17 -6.98
N LEU A 4 5.54 -2.10 -7.13
CA LEU A 4 5.29 -3.39 -7.79
C LEU A 4 4.24 -4.19 -7.00
N VAL A 5 4.36 -4.21 -5.68
CA VAL A 5 3.40 -4.90 -4.81
C VAL A 5 2.03 -4.22 -4.84
N ASP A 6 1.97 -2.88 -4.89
CA ASP A 6 0.70 -2.16 -5.04
C ASP A 6 -0.02 -2.54 -6.34
N ILE A 7 0.70 -2.52 -7.47
CA ILE A 7 0.18 -2.92 -8.78
C ILE A 7 -0.28 -4.37 -8.75
N LEU A 8 0.56 -5.29 -8.26
CA LEU A 8 0.23 -6.71 -8.17
C LEU A 8 -1.03 -6.95 -7.33
N TYR A 9 -1.19 -6.23 -6.22
CA TYR A 9 -2.37 -6.36 -5.37
C TYR A 9 -3.63 -5.82 -6.06
N ARG A 10 -3.52 -4.69 -6.76
CA ARG A 10 -4.62 -4.11 -7.52
C ARG A 10 -5.07 -5.05 -8.64
N GLU A 11 -4.13 -5.55 -9.44
CA GLU A 11 -4.40 -6.48 -10.53
C GLU A 11 -5.15 -7.72 -10.04
N ARG A 12 -4.75 -8.28 -8.89
CA ARG A 12 -5.45 -9.40 -8.26
C ARG A 12 -6.88 -9.04 -7.84
N LEU A 13 -7.09 -7.84 -7.29
CA LEU A 13 -8.42 -7.36 -6.91
C LEU A 13 -9.33 -7.20 -8.14
N GLU A 14 -8.77 -6.76 -9.26
CA GLU A 14 -9.44 -6.57 -10.54
C GLU A 14 -9.58 -7.87 -11.36
N GLY A 15 -9.04 -8.99 -10.87
CA GLY A 15 -9.04 -10.27 -11.58
C GLY A 15 -8.11 -10.31 -12.81
N GLN A 16 -7.15 -9.39 -12.90
CA GLN A 16 -6.16 -9.32 -13.96
C GLN A 16 -4.98 -10.25 -13.67
N SER A 17 -4.41 -10.83 -14.72
CA SER A 17 -3.16 -11.58 -14.62
C SER A 17 -1.99 -10.62 -14.64
N SER A 18 -1.14 -10.71 -13.61
CA SER A 18 0.06 -9.89 -13.53
C SER A 18 1.09 -10.27 -14.57
N ALA A 19 1.73 -9.27 -15.18
CA ALA A 19 2.84 -9.47 -16.10
C ALA A 19 4.15 -9.80 -15.36
N PHE A 20 4.25 -9.45 -14.07
CA PHE A 20 5.43 -9.70 -13.24
C PHE A 20 5.74 -11.21 -13.16
N LYS A 21 7.02 -11.49 -12.99
CA LYS A 21 7.67 -12.79 -12.81
C LYS A 21 8.41 -12.85 -11.47
N SER A 22 8.85 -11.71 -10.93
CA SER A 22 9.45 -11.62 -9.60
C SER A 22 9.12 -10.30 -8.90
N LEU A 23 9.35 -10.25 -7.59
CA LEU A 23 9.06 -9.07 -6.76
C LEU A 23 10.19 -8.02 -6.75
N ASP A 24 11.32 -8.33 -7.38
CA ASP A 24 12.52 -7.49 -7.48
C ASP A 24 12.69 -6.84 -8.86
N GLU A 25 11.70 -6.95 -9.75
CA GLU A 25 11.73 -6.29 -11.05
C GLU A 25 11.84 -4.77 -10.92
N ILE A 26 12.69 -4.18 -11.77
CA ILE A 26 12.90 -2.74 -11.84
C ILE A 26 11.84 -2.13 -12.75
N LEU A 27 10.84 -1.47 -12.17
CA LEU A 27 9.77 -0.82 -12.93
C LEU A 27 10.24 0.43 -13.67
N HIS A 28 11.10 1.21 -13.02
CA HIS A 28 11.62 2.49 -13.51
C HIS A 28 13.08 2.64 -13.06
N GLN A 29 13.95 3.13 -13.94
CA GLN A 29 15.38 3.31 -13.66
C GLN A 29 15.69 4.63 -12.93
N ASP A 30 14.75 5.56 -12.94
CA ASP A 30 14.89 6.89 -12.35
C ASP A 30 13.77 7.18 -11.34
N PHE A 31 14.10 8.05 -10.37
CA PHE A 31 13.20 8.38 -9.28
C PHE A 31 11.98 9.20 -9.73
N GLN A 32 12.10 10.00 -10.79
CA GLN A 32 11.03 10.86 -11.28
C GLN A 32 9.91 10.01 -11.89
N SER A 33 10.25 9.08 -12.79
CA SER A 33 9.31 8.14 -13.39
C SER A 33 8.70 7.21 -12.35
N LEU A 34 9.50 6.75 -11.37
CA LEU A 34 9.01 5.95 -10.25
C LEU A 34 7.96 6.71 -9.43
N SER A 35 8.24 7.97 -9.10
CA SER A 35 7.34 8.80 -8.30
C SER A 35 6.05 9.13 -9.04
N ALA A 36 6.13 9.45 -10.33
CA ALA A 36 4.95 9.71 -11.15
C ALA A 36 4.03 8.49 -11.22
N HIS A 37 4.60 7.29 -11.44
CA HIS A 37 3.83 6.06 -11.49
C HIS A 37 3.23 5.67 -10.13
N GLN A 38 3.94 5.95 -9.01
CA GLN A 38 3.36 5.76 -7.68
C GLN A 38 2.12 6.63 -7.48
N VAL A 39 2.17 7.92 -7.85
CA VAL A 39 1.02 8.82 -7.72
C VAL A 39 -0.18 8.35 -8.57
N GLU A 40 0.07 7.86 -9.77
CA GLU A 40 -0.98 7.28 -10.62
C GLU A 40 -1.61 6.03 -9.99
N GLU A 41 -0.78 5.14 -9.44
CA GLU A 41 -1.25 3.91 -8.79
C GLU A 41 -2.00 4.21 -7.48
N ASP A 42 -1.55 5.20 -6.71
CA ASP A 42 -2.24 5.69 -5.50
C ASP A 42 -3.66 6.19 -5.86
N GLN A 43 -3.78 6.95 -6.95
CA GLN A 43 -5.09 7.43 -7.43
C GLN A 43 -6.02 6.29 -7.85
N ARG A 44 -5.49 5.24 -8.50
CA ARG A 44 -6.26 4.04 -8.83
C ARG A 44 -6.75 3.32 -7.58
N TRP A 45 -5.91 3.20 -6.55
CA TRP A 45 -6.32 2.61 -5.28
C TRP A 45 -7.41 3.42 -4.58
N ILE A 46 -7.31 4.75 -4.59
CA ILE A 46 -8.36 5.64 -4.05
C ILE A 46 -9.68 5.40 -4.78
N GLU A 47 -9.66 5.35 -6.11
CA GLU A 47 -10.86 5.10 -6.92
C GLU A 47 -11.45 3.71 -6.67
N LEU A 48 -10.60 2.67 -6.63
CA LEU A 48 -10.99 1.29 -6.41
C LEU A 48 -11.62 1.07 -5.02
N THR A 49 -11.12 1.78 -4.01
CA THR A 49 -11.56 1.63 -2.62
C THR A 49 -12.71 2.56 -2.22
N LYS A 50 -13.04 3.56 -3.05
CA LYS A 50 -14.06 4.58 -2.77
C LYS A 50 -15.42 4.02 -2.38
N GLU A 51 -15.83 2.91 -3.00
CA GLU A 51 -17.14 2.28 -2.81
C GLU A 51 -17.06 1.00 -1.95
N ILE A 52 -15.95 0.76 -1.25
CA ILE A 52 -15.82 -0.37 -0.33
C ILE A 52 -16.35 0.04 1.04
N ASP A 53 -17.53 -0.46 1.38
CA ASP A 53 -18.10 -0.34 2.73
C ASP A 53 -17.66 -1.49 3.64
N ALA A 54 -18.00 -1.37 4.94
CA ALA A 54 -17.66 -2.37 5.95
C ALA A 54 -18.26 -3.75 5.68
N GLY A 55 -19.44 -3.84 5.05
CA GLY A 55 -20.10 -5.10 4.72
C GLY A 55 -19.37 -5.88 3.62
N ARG A 56 -18.55 -5.21 2.81
CA ARG A 56 -17.77 -5.83 1.75
C ARG A 56 -16.41 -6.36 2.21
N MET A 57 -15.98 -6.03 3.43
CA MET A 57 -14.65 -6.39 3.94
C MET A 57 -14.46 -7.90 4.23
N ASP A 58 -15.56 -8.64 4.38
CA ASP A 58 -15.54 -10.11 4.53
C ASP A 58 -15.66 -10.87 3.21
N GLU A 59 -15.87 -10.17 2.08
CA GLU A 59 -15.85 -10.80 0.76
C GLU A 59 -14.48 -11.44 0.49
N THR A 60 -14.50 -12.65 -0.07
CA THR A 60 -13.29 -13.40 -0.39
C THR A 60 -12.70 -12.96 -1.73
N ILE A 61 -11.41 -12.69 -1.76
CA ILE A 61 -10.61 -12.52 -2.98
C ILE A 61 -9.94 -13.84 -3.31
N LYS A 62 -9.97 -14.22 -4.59
CA LYS A 62 -9.20 -15.36 -5.13
C LYS A 62 -8.12 -14.85 -6.07
N PHE A 63 -6.89 -15.32 -5.91
CA PHE A 63 -5.80 -14.93 -6.79
C PHE A 63 -4.73 -16.01 -6.90
N TRP A 64 -3.99 -15.99 -8.00
CA TRP A 64 -2.82 -16.85 -8.19
C TRP A 64 -1.58 -16.21 -7.58
N THR A 65 -0.79 -17.02 -6.87
CA THR A 65 0.48 -16.56 -6.29
C THR A 65 1.53 -16.31 -7.36
N LEU A 66 2.46 -15.40 -7.05
CA LEU A 66 3.62 -15.12 -7.89
C LEU A 66 4.82 -15.97 -7.39
N LEU A 67 4.66 -17.29 -7.42
CA LEU A 67 5.66 -18.28 -7.04
C LEU A 67 6.03 -19.13 -8.26
N ASP A 68 7.19 -19.79 -8.24
CA ASP A 68 7.64 -20.69 -9.32
C ASP A 68 6.58 -21.76 -9.69
N LYS A 69 5.79 -22.18 -8.70
CA LYS A 69 4.59 -23.00 -8.86
C LYS A 69 3.40 -22.22 -8.30
N PRO A 70 2.59 -21.57 -9.16
CA PRO A 70 1.45 -20.78 -8.70
C PRO A 70 0.41 -21.64 -8.00
N ASP A 71 -0.01 -21.21 -6.82
CA ASP A 71 -1.16 -21.75 -6.09
C ASP A 71 -2.33 -20.77 -6.19
N LEU A 72 -3.55 -21.30 -6.17
CA LEU A 72 -4.75 -20.47 -6.02
C LEU A 72 -4.97 -20.24 -4.53
N TRP A 73 -4.90 -18.99 -4.09
CA TRP A 73 -5.18 -18.58 -2.72
C TRP A 73 -6.53 -17.87 -2.64
N GLU A 74 -7.19 -18.03 -1.49
CA GLU A 74 -8.46 -17.39 -1.16
C GLU A 74 -8.34 -16.72 0.21
N VAL A 75 -8.61 -15.41 0.31
CA VAL A 75 -8.51 -14.65 1.56
C VAL A 75 -9.61 -13.59 1.67
N PRO A 76 -10.10 -13.25 2.88
CA PRO A 76 -11.00 -12.12 3.07
C PRO A 76 -10.35 -10.78 2.71
N LYS A 77 -11.11 -9.83 2.16
CA LYS A 77 -10.65 -8.49 1.82
C LYS A 77 -9.97 -7.77 2.98
N HIS A 78 -10.49 -7.87 4.20
CA HIS A 78 -9.88 -7.22 5.35
C HIS A 78 -8.46 -7.75 5.64
N ILE A 79 -8.20 -9.05 5.49
CA ILE A 79 -6.85 -9.62 5.63
C ILE A 79 -5.97 -9.13 4.47
N TYR A 80 -6.52 -9.11 3.26
CA TYR A 80 -5.79 -8.69 2.06
C TYR A 80 -5.27 -7.24 2.17
N PHE A 81 -6.16 -6.30 2.51
CA PHE A 81 -5.81 -4.90 2.70
C PHE A 81 -4.90 -4.69 3.91
N THR A 82 -5.16 -5.38 5.02
CA THR A 82 -4.29 -5.32 6.21
C THR A 82 -2.87 -5.74 5.86
N ASN A 83 -2.71 -6.85 5.13
CA ASN A 83 -1.39 -7.32 4.71
C ASN A 83 -0.69 -6.30 3.80
N LEU A 84 -1.42 -5.67 2.86
CA LEU A 84 -0.86 -4.63 2.00
C LEU A 84 -0.36 -3.43 2.83
N CYS A 85 -1.16 -2.93 3.77
CA CYS A 85 -0.77 -1.84 4.65
C CYS A 85 0.45 -2.20 5.52
N GLN A 86 0.46 -3.41 6.10
CA GLN A 86 1.58 -3.88 6.93
C GLN A 86 2.87 -4.02 6.12
N HIS A 87 2.77 -4.55 4.89
CA HIS A 87 3.90 -4.67 3.97
C HIS A 87 4.49 -3.30 3.63
N GLN A 88 3.64 -2.31 3.33
CA GLN A 88 4.06 -0.93 3.09
C GLN A 88 4.79 -0.34 4.31
N SER A 89 4.20 -0.44 5.50
CA SER A 89 4.81 0.05 6.75
C SER A 89 6.15 -0.64 7.03
N HIS A 90 6.26 -1.95 6.79
CA HIS A 90 7.49 -2.71 6.98
C HIS A 90 8.64 -2.16 6.12
N HIS A 91 8.43 -2.02 4.81
CA HIS A 91 9.48 -1.53 3.90
C HIS A 91 9.77 -0.04 4.11
N ARG A 92 8.77 0.78 4.43
CA ARG A 92 8.97 2.19 4.81
C ARG A 92 9.76 2.31 6.10
N GLY A 93 9.63 1.39 7.05
CA GLY A 93 10.46 1.33 8.26
C GLY A 93 11.95 1.14 7.95
N HIS A 94 12.28 0.29 6.98
CA HIS A 94 13.67 0.15 6.53
C HIS A 94 14.20 1.46 5.92
N VAL A 95 13.42 2.11 5.05
CA VAL A 95 13.80 3.40 4.44
C VAL A 95 13.93 4.50 5.49
N HIS A 96 13.00 4.56 6.44
CA HIS A 96 13.04 5.51 7.56
C HIS A 96 14.35 5.36 8.35
N ASN A 97 14.77 4.14 8.67
CA ASN A 97 16.06 3.90 9.32
C ASN A 97 17.25 4.34 8.44
N MET A 98 17.23 4.03 7.14
CA MET A 98 18.31 4.45 6.21
C MET A 98 18.43 5.98 6.13
N VAL A 99 17.29 6.70 6.07
CA VAL A 99 17.28 8.17 6.07
C VAL A 99 17.83 8.70 7.40
N ASN A 100 17.36 8.16 8.53
CA ASN A 100 17.86 8.55 9.85
C ASN A 100 19.39 8.40 9.99
N GLN A 101 19.96 7.33 9.41
CA GLN A 101 21.41 7.10 9.42
C GLN A 101 22.22 8.15 8.65
N THR A 102 21.58 8.95 7.78
CA THR A 102 22.22 10.08 7.10
C THR A 102 22.29 11.36 7.96
N GLY A 103 21.66 11.36 9.14
CA GLY A 103 21.49 12.55 9.98
C GLY A 103 20.32 13.44 9.57
N ILE A 104 19.58 13.07 8.52
CA ILE A 104 18.32 13.71 8.14
C ILE A 104 17.20 13.12 9.00
N GLU A 105 16.36 13.98 9.56
CA GLU A 105 15.16 13.55 10.27
C GLU A 105 14.18 12.90 9.26
N PRO A 106 13.87 11.61 9.42
CA PRO A 106 12.96 10.92 8.52
C PRO A 106 11.50 11.34 8.76
N PRO A 107 10.64 11.30 7.72
CA PRO A 107 9.22 11.59 7.89
C PRO A 107 8.53 10.59 8.82
N SER A 108 7.47 11.05 9.50
CA SER A 108 6.62 10.19 10.33
C SER A 108 5.99 9.06 9.50
N ILE A 109 5.91 7.88 10.10
CA ILE A 109 5.25 6.70 9.54
C ILE A 109 4.11 6.19 10.42
N GLY A 110 3.77 6.94 11.47
CA GLY A 110 2.72 6.58 12.41
C GLY A 110 1.32 6.87 11.86
N TYR A 111 0.42 5.90 12.01
CA TYR A 111 -0.95 6.03 11.49
C TYR A 111 -1.81 6.97 12.33
N ILE A 112 -1.54 7.10 13.63
CA ILE A 112 -2.26 8.04 14.51
C ILE A 112 -1.95 9.47 14.08
N GLU A 113 -0.68 9.78 13.89
CA GLU A 113 -0.17 11.07 13.41
C GLU A 113 -0.77 11.40 12.04
N PHE A 114 -0.74 10.45 11.11
CA PHE A 114 -1.37 10.62 9.79
C PHE A 114 -2.86 10.98 9.88
N ARG A 115 -3.62 10.33 10.76
CA ARG A 115 -5.04 10.63 10.96
C ARG A 115 -5.24 12.02 11.55
N ILE A 116 -4.49 12.38 12.59
CA ILE A 116 -4.53 13.73 13.17
C ILE A 116 -4.24 14.80 12.10
N GLU A 117 -3.21 14.61 11.28
CA GLU A 117 -2.81 15.57 10.23
C GLU A 117 -3.84 15.68 9.09
N THR A 118 -4.47 14.55 8.72
CA THR A 118 -5.36 14.50 7.54
C THR A 118 -6.78 14.95 7.85
N ASP A 119 -7.35 14.54 8.98
CA ASP A 119 -8.77 14.76 9.28
C ASP A 119 -9.02 15.28 10.71
N GLY A 120 -7.97 15.58 11.48
CA GLY A 120 -8.08 16.04 12.87
C GLY A 120 -8.59 14.98 13.84
N SER A 121 -8.68 13.71 13.42
CA SER A 121 -9.18 12.62 14.28
C SER A 121 -8.44 12.58 15.60
N PHE A 122 -9.13 12.14 16.64
CA PHE A 122 -8.59 11.91 17.99
C PHE A 122 -8.15 13.16 18.77
N VAL A 123 -8.08 14.35 18.14
CA VAL A 123 -7.87 15.62 18.85
C VAL A 123 -9.16 16.00 19.59
N THR A 124 -9.12 15.98 20.92
CA THR A 124 -10.29 16.28 21.76
C THR A 124 -10.22 17.65 22.44
N THR A 125 -9.07 18.33 22.34
CA THR A 125 -8.91 19.68 22.90
C THR A 125 -9.71 20.68 22.06
N PRO A 126 -10.56 21.52 22.66
CA PRO A 126 -11.29 22.56 21.93
C PRO A 126 -10.32 23.53 21.27
N SER A 127 -10.55 23.88 20.00
CA SER A 127 -9.87 25.00 19.37
C SER A 127 -10.19 26.27 20.16
N SER A 128 -9.16 26.88 20.74
CA SER A 128 -9.25 28.24 21.28
C SER A 128 -9.63 29.17 20.12
N GLY A 129 -10.85 29.69 20.17
CA GLY A 129 -11.36 30.66 19.20
C GLY A 129 -10.64 31.99 19.22
#